data_AF-A0A0J7KPX8-F1
#
_entry.id   AF-A0A0J7KPX8-F1
#
_cell.length_a   1.000
_cell.length_b   1.000
_cell.length_c   1.000
_cell.angle_alpha   90.00
_cell.angle_beta   90.00
_cell.angle_gamma   90.00
#
_symmetry.space_group_name_H-M   'P 1'
#
loop_
_entity.id
_entity.type
_entity.pdbx_description
1 polymer ?
#
loop_
_entity_poly.entity_id
_entity_poly.type
_entity_poly.pdbx_seq_one_letter_code
_entity_poly.pdbx_strand_id
1 'polypeptide(L)'
;MDPDYRLYIRLHKVTSVHELSAHASEYEEINRQRHQREEKKTATGPTVAATEYNRNDCCWRCKQRGHTRAYCKRPPKCSRCGKDGVLTRDCHPPTENGPRAGNVAAVTPPESA
;
A
#
# COMPACT_ATOMS: atom_id res chain seq x y z
N MET A 1 21.08 7.40 26.78
CA MET A 1 19.70 6.89 26.91
C MET A 1 18.88 7.52 25.82
N ASP A 2 18.46 6.72 24.84
CA ASP A 2 17.68 7.19 23.70
C ASP A 2 16.31 7.75 24.17
N PRO A 3 15.83 8.88 23.65
CA PRO A 3 14.53 9.43 24.05
C PRO A 3 13.35 8.47 23.80
N ASP A 4 13.45 7.56 22.84
CA ASP A 4 12.36 6.62 22.51
C ASP A 4 12.10 5.59 23.62
N TYR A 5 13.06 5.31 24.49
CA TYR A 5 12.85 4.40 25.63
C TYR A 5 11.66 4.81 26.51
N ARG A 6 11.32 6.10 26.57
CA ARG A 6 10.17 6.60 27.35
C ARG A 6 8.82 6.22 26.75
N LEU A 7 8.76 5.91 25.46
CA LEU A 7 7.54 5.46 24.78
C LEU A 7 7.30 3.96 24.99
N TYR A 8 8.37 3.18 25.11
CA TYR A 8 8.32 1.72 25.21
C TYR A 8 8.40 1.21 26.64
N ILE A 9 9.10 1.93 27.52
CA ILE A 9 9.23 1.57 28.93
C ILE A 9 8.43 2.55 29.78
N ARG A 10 7.28 2.08 30.29
CA ARG A 10 6.53 2.81 31.32
C ARG A 10 7.25 2.65 32.65
N LEU A 11 8.13 3.59 32.96
CA LEU A 11 8.99 3.55 34.15
C LEU A 11 8.21 3.37 35.47
N HIS A 12 6.97 3.86 35.54
CA HIS A 12 6.09 3.70 36.72
C HIS A 12 5.51 2.29 36.91
N LYS A 13 5.65 1.40 35.92
CA LYS A 13 5.19 0.01 36.01
C LYS A 13 6.31 -0.98 36.33
N VAL A 14 7.55 -0.51 36.31
CA VAL A 14 8.73 -1.35 36.54
C VAL A 14 9.05 -1.34 38.02
N THR A 15 9.12 -2.54 38.61
CA THR A 15 9.27 -2.71 40.07
C THR A 15 10.68 -3.13 40.47
N SER A 16 11.50 -3.56 39.50
CA SER A 16 12.85 -4.05 39.71
C SER A 16 13.81 -3.59 38.61
N VAL A 17 15.08 -3.42 38.96
CA VAL A 17 16.16 -3.08 38.01
C VAL A 17 16.32 -4.16 36.94
N HIS A 18 16.07 -5.43 37.30
CA HIS A 18 16.14 -6.53 36.35
C HIS A 18 15.04 -6.44 35.29
N GLU A 19 13.81 -6.12 35.70
CA GLU A 19 12.67 -5.89 34.80
C GLU A 19 12.93 -4.69 33.87
N LEU A 20 13.56 -3.62 34.38
CA LEU A 20 14.00 -2.49 33.57
C LEU A 20 15.01 -2.90 32.50
N SER A 21 16.02 -3.69 32.90
CA SER A 21 17.05 -4.17 31.97
C SER A 21 16.50 -5.13 30.92
N ALA A 22 15.53 -5.97 31.29
CA ALA A 22 14.84 -6.85 30.35
C ALA A 22 14.08 -6.03 29.29
N HIS A 23 13.25 -5.08 29.72
CA HIS A 23 12.53 -4.19 28.79
C HIS A 23 13.46 -3.34 27.93
N ALA A 24 14.61 -2.91 28.47
CA ALA A 24 15.61 -2.19 27.67
C ALA A 24 16.21 -3.09 26.58
N SER A 25 16.55 -4.34 26.91
CA SER A 25 17.09 -5.30 25.94
C SER A 25 16.10 -5.65 24.84
N GLU A 26 14.81 -5.78 25.17
CA GLU A 26 13.73 -5.99 24.21
C GLU A 26 13.59 -4.80 23.25
N TYR A 27 13.65 -3.56 23.77
CA TYR A 27 13.58 -2.36 22.95
C TYR A 27 14.77 -2.27 21.97
N GLU A 28 15.99 -2.56 22.43
CA GLU A 28 17.18 -2.55 21.56
C GLU A 28 17.07 -3.59 20.44
N GLU A 29 16.56 -4.78 20.75
CA GLU A 29 16.33 -5.85 19.78
C GLU A 29 15.29 -5.44 18.73
N ILE A 30 14.17 -4.85 19.16
CA ILE A 30 13.15 -4.31 18.25
C ILE A 30 13.75 -3.23 17.35
N ASN A 31 14.59 -2.35 17.88
CA ASN A 31 15.21 -1.28 17.09
C ASN A 31 16.21 -1.82 16.06
N ARG A 32 17.04 -2.82 16.46
CA ARG A 32 17.95 -3.53 15.54
C ARG A 32 17.18 -4.19 14.39
N GLN A 33 16.08 -4.90 14.70
CA GLN A 33 15.27 -5.54 13.66
C GLN A 33 14.62 -4.54 12.71
N ARG A 34 14.17 -3.39 13.23
CA ARG A 34 13.62 -2.30 12.40
C ARG A 34 14.69 -1.75 11.46
N HIS A 35 15.88 -1.45 11.97
CA HIS A 35 16.99 -0.95 11.16
C HIS A 35 17.35 -1.94 10.05
N GLN A 36 17.54 -3.22 10.39
CA GLN A 36 17.82 -4.27 9.41
C GLN A 36 16.69 -4.42 8.38
N ARG A 37 15.43 -4.24 8.78
CA ARG A 37 14.28 -4.31 7.87
C ARG A 37 14.22 -3.08 6.95
N GLU A 38 14.62 -1.92 7.43
CA GLU A 38 14.75 -0.71 6.61
C GLU A 38 15.91 -0.84 5.62
N GLU A 39 17.07 -1.31 6.07
CA GLU A 39 18.23 -1.61 5.19
C GLU A 39 17.87 -2.65 4.12
N LYS A 40 17.16 -3.72 4.50
CA LYS A 40 16.64 -4.72 3.54
C LYS A 40 15.59 -4.12 2.60
N LYS A 41 14.73 -3.21 3.05
CA LYS A 41 13.77 -2.51 2.17
C LYS A 41 14.48 -1.61 1.17
N THR A 42 15.56 -0.94 1.58
CA THR A 42 16.36 -0.09 0.68
C THR A 42 17.22 -0.93 -0.28
N ALA A 43 17.69 -2.10 0.15
CA ALA A 43 18.50 -3.01 -0.66
C ALA A 43 17.66 -3.85 -1.65
N THR A 44 16.44 -4.23 -1.27
CA THR A 44 15.50 -5.00 -2.11
C THR A 44 14.34 -4.15 -2.63
N GLY A 45 14.52 -2.83 -2.68
CA GLY A 45 13.61 -1.92 -3.38
C GLY A 45 13.37 -2.42 -4.82
N PRO A 46 12.18 -2.20 -5.41
CA PRO A 46 11.82 -2.84 -6.66
C PRO A 46 12.82 -2.49 -7.77
N THR A 47 13.62 -3.47 -8.20
CA THR A 47 14.49 -3.48 -9.39
C THR A 47 13.70 -3.48 -10.70
N VAL A 48 12.48 -2.93 -10.69
CA VAL A 48 11.85 -2.55 -11.95
C VAL A 48 12.53 -1.28 -12.37
N ALA A 49 13.25 -1.33 -13.49
CA ALA A 49 13.79 -0.15 -14.15
C ALA A 49 12.67 0.90 -14.21
N ALA A 50 12.77 1.87 -13.30
CA ALA A 50 11.87 2.99 -13.26
C ALA A 50 12.18 3.79 -14.52
N THR A 51 11.51 3.46 -15.62
CA THR A 51 11.13 4.48 -16.57
C THR A 51 10.27 5.45 -15.77
N GLU A 52 10.92 6.43 -15.11
CA GLU A 52 10.33 7.15 -13.99
C GLU A 52 8.94 7.60 -14.36
N TYR A 53 7.96 6.94 -13.77
CA TYR A 53 6.65 7.50 -13.63
C TYR A 53 6.80 8.58 -12.56
N ASN A 54 7.37 9.72 -12.95
CA ASN A 54 7.42 10.87 -12.07
C ASN A 54 5.98 11.38 -11.95
N ARG A 55 5.40 11.32 -10.74
CA ARG A 55 4.00 11.71 -10.50
C ARG A 55 3.75 13.19 -10.84
N ASN A 56 4.81 13.98 -10.91
CA ASN A 56 4.75 15.39 -11.31
C ASN A 56 4.74 15.55 -12.84
N ASP A 57 5.39 14.65 -13.59
CA ASP A 57 5.49 14.75 -15.05
C ASP A 57 4.52 13.83 -15.79
N CYS A 58 3.96 12.83 -15.11
CA CYS A 58 3.06 11.84 -15.70
C CYS A 58 1.63 11.97 -15.14
N CYS A 59 0.65 12.05 -16.04
CA CYS A 59 -0.75 12.02 -15.66
C CYS A 59 -1.21 10.60 -15.35
N TRP A 60 -1.62 10.34 -14.11
CA TRP A 60 -2.04 9.00 -13.63
C TRP A 60 -3.39 8.54 -14.19
N ARG A 61 -4.22 9.47 -14.69
CA ARG A 61 -5.45 9.08 -15.41
C ARG A 61 -5.14 8.45 -16.76
N CYS A 62 -4.07 8.91 -17.40
CA CYS A 62 -3.91 8.84 -18.83
C CYS A 62 -2.57 8.18 -19.24
N LYS A 63 -1.64 8.04 -18.27
CA LYS A 63 -0.28 7.52 -18.40
C LYS A 63 0.59 8.24 -19.43
N GLN A 64 0.27 9.50 -19.74
CA GLN A 64 1.08 10.33 -20.63
C GLN A 64 1.91 11.33 -19.84
N ARG A 65 3.09 11.63 -20.37
CA ARG A 65 4.02 12.63 -19.85
C ARG A 65 3.63 14.05 -20.29
N GLY A 66 4.12 15.07 -19.60
CA GLY A 66 3.98 16.48 -19.96
C GLY A 66 2.76 17.20 -19.38
N HIS A 67 1.93 16.51 -18.59
CA HIS A 67 0.86 17.16 -17.83
C HIS A 67 0.48 16.35 -16.59
N THR A 68 -0.03 17.05 -15.58
CA THR A 68 -0.61 16.41 -14.39
C THR A 68 -2.10 16.15 -14.58
N ARG A 69 -2.69 15.43 -13.63
CA ARG A 69 -4.13 15.12 -13.60
C ARG A 69 -5.05 16.34 -13.75
N ALA A 70 -4.62 17.49 -13.24
CA ALA A 70 -5.39 18.74 -13.28
C ALA A 70 -5.52 19.28 -14.72
N TYR A 71 -4.48 19.13 -15.54
CA TYR A 71 -4.39 19.65 -16.91
C TYR A 71 -4.64 18.57 -17.98
N CYS A 72 -5.19 17.43 -17.58
CA CYS A 72 -5.48 16.34 -18.50
C CYS A 72 -6.70 16.67 -19.37
N LYS A 73 -6.48 16.85 -20.67
CA LYS A 73 -7.55 17.12 -21.65
C LYS A 73 -8.46 15.93 -21.95
N ARG A 74 -8.07 14.71 -21.52
CA ARG A 74 -8.91 13.51 -21.69
C ARG A 74 -10.12 13.53 -20.76
N PRO A 75 -11.27 12.98 -21.22
CA PRO A 75 -12.47 12.91 -20.40
C PRO A 75 -12.21 12.15 -19.10
N PRO A 76 -12.91 12.48 -18.01
CA PRO A 76 -12.82 11.71 -16.78
C PRO A 76 -13.34 10.30 -17.06
N LYS A 77 -12.46 9.30 -16.90
CA LYS A 77 -12.87 7.91 -16.87
C LYS A 77 -13.27 7.48 -15.46
N CYS A 78 -14.32 6.68 -15.36
CA CYS A 78 -14.72 6.10 -14.10
C CYS A 78 -13.70 5.06 -13.63
N SER A 79 -13.17 5.19 -12.41
CA SER A 79 -12.28 4.16 -11.85
C SER A 79 -13.00 2.85 -11.50
N ARG A 80 -14.34 2.87 -11.45
CA ARG A 80 -15.17 1.69 -11.11
C ARG A 80 -15.56 0.89 -12.36
N CYS A 81 -16.07 1.56 -13.40
CA CYS A 81 -16.56 0.89 -14.61
C CYS A 81 -15.69 1.10 -15.86
N GLY A 82 -14.63 1.92 -15.78
CA GLY A 82 -13.72 2.18 -16.90
C GLY A 82 -14.28 3.02 -18.04
N LYS A 83 -15.58 3.37 -18.02
CA LYS A 83 -16.23 4.18 -19.06
C LYS A 83 -15.81 5.65 -19.00
N ASP A 84 -15.61 6.25 -20.17
CA ASP A 84 -15.33 7.68 -20.33
C ASP A 84 -16.60 8.52 -20.12
N GLY A 85 -16.44 9.70 -19.51
CA GLY A 85 -17.53 10.68 -19.33
C GLY A 85 -18.37 10.51 -18.07
N VAL A 86 -18.19 9.41 -17.32
CA VAL A 86 -18.87 9.18 -16.03
C VAL A 86 -17.87 9.33 -14.89
N LEU A 87 -18.18 10.19 -13.93
CA LEU A 87 -17.40 10.29 -12.69
C LEU A 87 -17.78 9.13 -11.76
N THR A 88 -16.87 8.66 -10.91
CA THR A 88 -17.15 7.59 -9.93
C THR A 88 -18.37 7.87 -9.03
N ARG A 89 -18.76 9.14 -8.86
CA ARG A 89 -19.96 9.56 -8.11
C ARG A 89 -21.26 9.28 -8.85
N ASP A 90 -21.26 9.48 -10.17
CA ASP A 90 -22.40 9.27 -11.07
C ASP A 90 -22.36 7.89 -11.74
N CYS A 91 -21.41 7.05 -11.32
CA CYS A 91 -21.33 5.67 -11.75
C CYS A 91 -22.52 4.90 -11.16
N HIS A 92 -23.43 4.45 -12.04
CA HIS A 92 -24.53 3.56 -11.68
C HIS A 92 -24.06 2.41 -10.77
N PRO A 93 -24.93 1.95 -9.83
CA PRO A 93 -24.64 0.77 -9.03
C PRO A 93 -24.29 -0.40 -9.95
N PRO A 94 -23.29 -1.24 -9.59
CA PRO A 94 -22.70 -2.19 -10.52
C PRO A 94 -23.74 -3.24 -10.91
N THR A 95 -24.20 -3.22 -12.16
CA THR A 95 -24.53 -4.48 -12.83
C THR A 95 -23.19 -5.18 -13.04
N GLU A 96 -22.88 -6.10 -12.14
CA GLU A 96 -21.83 -7.10 -12.27
C GLU A 96 -20.48 -6.57 -12.78
N ASN A 97 -19.58 -6.23 -11.84
CA ASN A 97 -18.17 -6.14 -12.19
C ASN A 97 -17.76 -7.53 -12.71
N GLY A 98 -17.45 -7.63 -14.01
CA GLY A 98 -16.96 -8.87 -14.62
C GLY A 98 -15.78 -9.46 -13.84
N PRO A 99 -15.58 -10.79 -13.91
CA PRO A 99 -14.72 -11.51 -12.98
C PRO A 99 -13.31 -10.93 -12.97
N ARG A 100 -12.85 -10.60 -11.76
CA ARG A 100 -11.48 -10.22 -11.48
C ARG A 100 -10.59 -11.39 -11.93
N ALA A 101 -9.69 -11.16 -12.89
CA ALA A 101 -8.73 -12.17 -13.33
C ALA A 101 -7.96 -12.70 -12.11
N GLY A 102 -8.23 -13.96 -11.74
CA GLY A 102 -7.63 -14.58 -10.55
C GLY A 102 -8.45 -15.62 -9.80
N ASN A 103 -9.62 -16.04 -10.28
CA ASN A 103 -10.29 -17.23 -9.72
C ASN A 103 -11.00 -18.02 -10.83
N VAL A 104 -10.29 -18.93 -11.47
CA VAL A 104 -10.91 -20.02 -12.22
C VAL A 104 -11.10 -21.17 -11.22
N ALA A 105 -12.21 -21.13 -10.49
CA ALA A 105 -12.69 -22.30 -9.75
C ALA A 105 -13.82 -22.91 -10.57
N ALA A 106 -13.50 -24.05 -11.19
CA ALA A 106 -14.39 -25.13 -11.61
C ALA A 106 -15.83 -24.74 -12.01
N VAL A 107 -16.02 -24.56 -13.32
CA VAL A 107 -17.35 -24.73 -13.93
C VAL A 107 -17.62 -26.23 -13.97
N THR A 108 -18.49 -26.72 -13.09
CA THR A 108 -19.20 -27.99 -13.28
C THR A 108 -20.56 -27.66 -13.89
N PRO A 109 -20.90 -28.14 -15.10
CA PRO A 109 -22.23 -27.94 -15.67
C PRO A 109 -23.30 -28.78 -14.94
N PRO A 110 -24.56 -28.31 -14.88
CA PRO A 110 -25.65 -29.03 -14.21
C PRO A 110 -26.20 -30.19 -15.04
N GLU A 111 -26.57 -31.28 -14.34
CA GLU A 111 -27.41 -32.39 -14.81
C GLU A 111 -28.71 -31.89 -15.45
N SER A 112 -29.14 -32.57 -16.52
CA SER A 112 -30.51 -32.48 -17.04
C SER A 112 -30.90 -33.79 -17.75
N ALA A 113 -32.08 -34.27 -17.38
CA ALA A 113 -32.88 -35.41 -17.87
C ALA A 113 -32.58 -36.79 -17.25
#